data_AF-A0A936WZW2-F1
#
_entry.id   AF-A0A936WZW2-F1
#
_cell.length_a   1.000
_cell.length_b   1.000
_cell.length_c   1.000
_cell.angle_alpha   90.00
_cell.angle_beta   90.00
_cell.angle_gamma   90.00
#
_symmetry.space_group_name_H-M   'P 1'
#
loop_
_entity.id
_entity.type
_entity.pdbx_description
1 polymer ?
#
loop_
_entity_poly.entity_id
_entity_poly.type
_entity_poly.pdbx_seq_one_letter_code
_entity_poly.pdbx_strand_id
1 'polypeptide(L)' 'MCQHEEKKCPRCGASFECKVGNITECQCYGVTFTIEERAFLEGKYEDCLCRGCLLELKGESVGK' A
#
# COMPACT_ATOMS: atom_id res chain seq x y z
N MET A 1 -3.76 21.44 12.75
CA MET A 1 -4.66 20.32 12.37
C MET A 1 -3.99 19.58 11.23
N CYS A 2 -3.20 18.55 11.57
CA CYS A 2 -2.50 17.72 10.59
C CYS A 2 -3.55 16.79 9.98
N GLN A 3 -4.08 17.16 8.83
CA GLN A 3 -4.99 16.32 8.06
C GLN A 3 -4.16 15.17 7.50
N HIS A 4 -4.02 14.09 8.27
CA HIS A 4 -3.56 12.83 7.74
C HIS A 4 -4.63 12.38 6.74
N GLU A 5 -4.24 12.23 5.48
CA GLU A 5 -5.15 11.77 4.43
C GLU A 5 -5.37 10.26 4.66
N GLU A 6 -6.40 9.97 5.46
CA GLU A 6 -6.89 8.62 5.69
C GLU A 6 -7.49 8.11 4.39
N LYS A 7 -6.72 7.31 3.66
CA LYS A 7 -7.14 6.67 2.42
C LYS A 7 -7.72 5.30 2.72
N LYS A 8 -8.65 4.85 1.89
CA LYS A 8 -9.18 3.49 1.97
C LYS A 8 -8.54 2.63 0.91
N CYS A 9 -8.02 1.48 1.34
CA CYS A 9 -7.42 0.52 0.44
C CYS A 9 -8.51 -0.04 -0.50
N PRO A 10 -8.39 0.12 -1.83
CA PRO A 10 -9.39 -0.40 -2.77
C PRO A 10 -9.45 -1.93 -2.79
N ARG A 11 -8.45 -2.62 -2.22
CA ARG A 11 -8.35 -4.08 -2.22
C ARG A 11 -9.00 -4.75 -1.02
N CYS A 12 -8.80 -4.24 0.19
CA CYS A 12 -9.39 -4.80 1.41
C CYS A 12 -10.44 -3.90 2.09
N GLY A 13 -10.57 -2.65 1.65
CA GLY A 13 -11.46 -1.65 2.26
C GLY A 13 -10.95 -1.06 3.57
N ALA A 14 -9.78 -1.47 4.06
CA ALA A 14 -9.20 -0.94 5.30
C ALA A 14 -8.79 0.53 5.12
N SER A 15 -9.14 1.35 6.11
CA SER A 15 -8.62 2.71 6.26
C SER A 15 -7.15 2.65 6.69
N PHE A 16 -6.29 3.35 5.96
CA PHE A 16 -4.87 3.48 6.26
C PHE A 16 -4.40 4.90 6.01
N GLU A 17 -3.39 5.33 6.75
CA GLU A 17 -2.76 6.62 6.52
C GLU A 17 -1.78 6.52 5.35
N CYS A 18 -2.11 7.21 4.26
CA CYS A 18 -1.23 7.33 3.11
C CYS A 18 -0.49 8.67 3.18
N LYS A 19 0.70 8.68 3.78
CA LYS A 19 1.55 9.87 3.81
C LYS A 19 2.38 9.95 2.54
N VAL A 20 1.76 10.12 1.36
CA VAL A 20 2.51 10.28 0.10
C VAL A 20 3.48 11.48 0.14
N GLY A 21 3.12 12.54 0.87
CA GLY A 21 4.01 13.68 1.13
C GLY A 21 5.20 13.37 2.04
N ASN A 22 5.19 12.25 2.75
CA ASN A 22 6.30 11.75 3.55
C ASN A 22 6.43 10.25 3.33
N ILE A 23 7.03 9.88 2.19
CA ILE A 23 7.14 8.49 1.75
C ILE A 23 7.78 7.61 2.82
N THR A 24 8.70 8.12 3.63
CA THR A 24 9.36 7.40 4.74
C THR A 24 8.41 6.95 5.84
N GLU A 25 7.27 7.62 6.02
CA GLU A 25 6.21 7.24 6.95
C GLU A 25 5.01 6.55 6.26
N CYS A 26 5.08 6.33 4.95
CA CYS A 26 4.00 5.68 4.24
C CYS A 26 4.02 4.17 4.47
N GLN A 27 2.83 3.56 4.50
CA GLN A 27 2.67 2.11 4.66
C GLN A 27 3.29 1.29 3.50
N CYS A 28 3.54 1.92 2.34
CA CYS A 28 4.27 1.29 1.24
C CYS A 28 5.79 1.37 1.37
N TYR A 29 6.31 2.17 2.30
CA TYR A 29 7.75 2.34 2.51
C TYR A 29 8.41 1.02 2.91
N GLY A 30 9.55 0.72 2.31
CA GLY A 30 10.28 -0.53 2.54
C GLY A 30 9.66 -1.75 1.87
N VAL A 31 8.52 -1.62 1.17
CA VAL A 31 7.95 -2.70 0.36
C VAL A 31 8.43 -2.57 -1.08
N THR A 32 9.43 -3.35 -1.43
CA THR A 32 9.99 -3.38 -2.80
C THR A 32 9.25 -4.42 -3.65
N PHE A 33 8.57 -3.97 -4.69
CA PHE A 33 7.93 -4.85 -5.67
C PHE A 33 8.83 -5.09 -6.88
N THR A 34 8.71 -6.26 -7.50
CA THR A 34 9.29 -6.51 -8.83
C THR A 34 8.59 -5.69 -9.91
N ILE A 35 9.20 -5.58 -11.09
CA ILE A 35 8.63 -4.85 -12.23
C ILE A 35 7.26 -5.42 -12.61
N GLU A 36 7.11 -6.74 -12.60
CA GLU A 36 5.86 -7.43 -12.93
C GLU A 36 4.75 -7.11 -11.92
N GLU A 37 5.06 -7.18 -10.62
CA GLU A 37 4.12 -6.82 -9.56
C GLU A 37 3.74 -5.34 -9.63
N ARG A 38 4.70 -4.46 -9.90
CA ARG A 38 4.43 -3.02 -10.04
C ARG A 38 3.52 -2.73 -11.23
N ALA A 39 3.80 -3.32 -12.38
CA ALA A 39 2.96 -3.17 -13.57
C ALA A 39 1.54 -3.71 -13.33
N PHE A 40 1.41 -4.83 -12.62
CA PHE A 40 0.12 -5.37 -12.21
C PHE A 40 -0.63 -4.45 -11.26
N LEU A 41 0.09 -3.86 -10.28
CA LEU A 41 -0.46 -2.90 -9.34
C LEU A 41 -0.97 -1.65 -10.05
N GLU A 42 -0.14 -1.03 -10.89
CA GLU A 42 -0.50 0.17 -11.65
C GLU A 42 -1.66 -0.09 -12.64
N GLY A 43 -1.79 -1.31 -13.17
CA GLY A 43 -2.89 -1.69 -14.04
C GLY A 43 -4.19 -2.08 -13.32
N LYS A 44 -4.12 -2.54 -12.06
CA LYS A 44 -5.31 -2.94 -11.27
C LYS A 44 -5.80 -1.87 -10.30
N TYR A 45 -4.89 -1.08 -9.75
CA TYR A 45 -5.16 -0.16 -8.66
C TYR A 45 -4.58 1.20 -9.01
N GLU A 46 -5.47 2.18 -9.18
CA GLU A 46 -5.09 3.58 -9.44
C GLU A 46 -4.79 4.36 -8.15
N ASP A 47 -5.01 3.75 -6.98
CA ASP A 47 -4.81 4.37 -5.67
C ASP A 47 -3.89 3.52 -4.77
N CYS A 48 -3.46 4.09 -3.65
CA CYS A 48 -2.53 3.45 -2.73
C CYS A 48 -3.17 2.26 -2.01
N LEU A 49 -2.37 1.22 -1.78
CA LEU A 49 -2.77 0.03 -1.03
C LEU A 49 -2.17 0.07 0.37
N CYS A 50 -2.89 -0.50 1.34
CA CYS A 50 -2.37 -0.62 2.69
C CYS A 50 -1.23 -1.65 2.77
N ARG A 51 -0.38 -1.53 3.79
CA ARG A 51 0.77 -2.42 4.00
C ARG A 51 0.41 -3.90 4.00
N GLY A 52 -0.72 -4.27 4.63
CA GLY A 52 -1.18 -5.67 4.62
C GLY A 52 -1.42 -6.19 3.21
N CYS A 53 -2.11 -5.40 2.38
CA CYS A 53 -2.34 -5.76 0.99
C CYS A 53 -1.06 -5.82 0.16
N LEU A 54 -0.13 -4.90 0.42
CA LEU A 54 1.17 -4.86 -0.23
C LEU A 54 2.01 -6.10 0.13
N LEU A 55 2.07 -6.49 1.41
CA LEU A 55 2.78 -7.69 1.87
C LEU A 55 2.18 -8.99 1.34
N GLU A 56 0.85 -9.10 1.37
CA GLU A 56 0.13 -10.24 0.83
C GLU A 56 0.34 -10.42 -0.68
N LEU A 57 0.36 -9.31 -1.45
CA LEU A 57 0.66 -9.37 -2.89
C LEU A 57 2.10 -9.84 -3.14
N LYS A 58 3.02 -9.42 -2.27
CA LYS A 58 4.42 -9.84 -2.31
C LYS A 58 4.61 -11.32 -1.95
N GLY A 59 3.60 -11.96 -1.35
CA GLY A 59 3.73 -13.32 -0.83
C GLY A 59 4.49 -13.43 0.48
N GLU A 60 4.80 -12.30 1.14
CA GLU A 60 5.20 -12.31 2.55
C GLU A 60 3.96 -12.58 3.38
N SER A 61 3.64 -13.88 3.46
CA SER A 61 2.64 -14.40 4.35
C SER A 61 3.05 -13.97 5.77
N VAL A 62 2.40 -12.95 6.32
CA VAL A 62 2.33 -12.81 7.77
C VAL A 62 1.60 -14.06 8.24
N GLY A 63 2.41 -15.06 8.60
CA GLY A 63 1.96 -16.29 9.20
C GLY A 63 1.29 -15.92 10.52
N LYS A 64 -0.03 -16.11 10.53
CA LYS A 64 -0.95 -16.31 11.64
C LYS A 64 -0.38 -16.26 13.06
#